data_AF-A0AAU0NJU8-F1
#
_entry.id   AF-A0AAU0NJU8-F1
#
_cell.length_a   1.000
_cell.length_b   1.000
_cell.length_c   1.000
_cell.angle_alpha   90.00
_cell.angle_beta   90.00
_cell.angle_gamma   90.00
#
_symmetry.space_group_name_H-M   'P 1'
#
loop_
_entity.id
_entity.type
_entity.pdbx_description
1 polymer ?
#
loop_
_entity_poly.entity_id
_entity_poly.type
_entity_poly.pdbx_seq_one_letter_code
_entity_poly.pdbx_strand_id
1 'polypeptide(L)'
;MNNDWLSEKITYISALKNPSDAQKLLLELAKIQYRTPDQEKKLSALIKAEKAIDRANKQKIAVRKLLNAEKEAERKKRTRHLIQLGALFEIANLDKRDPAELLGVLLKTAEIDPNDAKWEIWKDLGQDTLNQRKN
;
A
#
# COMPACT_ATOMS: atom_id res chain seq x y z
N MET A 1 -2.99 -23.44 -27.09
CA MET A 1 -2.41 -22.74 -25.92
C MET A 1 -2.00 -21.32 -26.33
N ASN A 2 -2.90 -20.34 -26.24
CA ASN A 2 -2.58 -18.90 -26.36
C ASN A 2 -3.77 -17.96 -26.06
N ASN A 3 -4.96 -18.48 -25.75
CA ASN A 3 -6.18 -17.67 -25.70
C ASN A 3 -6.38 -16.93 -24.39
N ASP A 4 -5.96 -17.48 -23.23
CA ASP A 4 -6.34 -16.92 -21.93
C ASP A 4 -5.79 -15.50 -21.71
N TRP A 5 -4.50 -15.28 -21.99
CA TRP A 5 -3.90 -13.95 -21.92
C TRP A 5 -4.54 -12.99 -22.92
N LEU A 6 -4.84 -13.45 -24.13
CA LEU A 6 -5.42 -12.61 -25.18
C LEU A 6 -6.86 -12.21 -24.81
N SER A 7 -7.67 -13.14 -24.27
CA SER A 7 -9.01 -12.85 -23.79
C SER A 7 -9.02 -11.88 -22.62
N GLU A 8 -8.15 -12.07 -21.62
CA GLU A 8 -8.01 -11.14 -20.50
C GLU A 8 -7.61 -9.74 -20.99
N LYS A 9 -6.67 -9.69 -21.94
CA LYS A 9 -6.17 -8.42 -22.49
C LYS A 9 -7.25 -7.71 -23.32
N ILE A 10 -8.04 -8.43 -24.11
CA ILE A 10 -9.18 -7.89 -24.85
C ILE A 10 -10.21 -7.30 -23.88
N THR A 11 -10.58 -8.01 -22.82
CA THR A 11 -11.49 -7.52 -21.80
C THR A 11 -10.95 -6.25 -21.14
N TYR A 12 -9.67 -6.26 -20.74
CA TYR A 12 -9.01 -5.09 -20.15
C TYR A 12 -9.03 -3.88 -21.10
N ILE A 13 -8.58 -4.05 -22.34
CA ILE A 13 -8.53 -2.97 -23.33
C ILE A 13 -9.93 -2.43 -23.62
N SER A 14 -10.95 -3.30 -23.69
CA SER A 14 -12.33 -2.89 -23.93
C SER A 14 -12.93 -2.01 -22.82
N ALA A 15 -12.39 -2.12 -21.59
CA ALA A 15 -12.81 -1.30 -20.45
C ALA A 15 -12.04 0.03 -20.35
N LEU A 16 -11.02 0.26 -21.19
CA LEU A 16 -10.26 1.51 -21.19
C LEU A 16 -11.09 2.65 -21.78
N LYS A 17 -11.09 3.81 -21.13
CA LYS A 17 -11.76 5.02 -21.65
C LYS A 17 -11.19 5.49 -22.98
N ASN A 18 -9.87 5.37 -23.18
CA ASN A 18 -9.17 5.80 -24.39
C ASN A 18 -8.09 4.76 -24.77
N PRO A 19 -8.44 3.66 -25.45
CA PRO A 19 -7.46 2.70 -25.94
C PRO A 19 -6.62 3.31 -27.09
N SER A 20 -5.36 2.90 -27.19
CA SER A 20 -4.47 3.35 -28.28
C SER A 20 -4.90 2.76 -29.64
N ASP A 21 -4.43 3.34 -30.74
CA ASP A 21 -4.81 2.84 -32.08
C ASP A 21 -4.32 1.41 -32.33
N ALA A 22 -3.15 1.03 -31.79
CA ALA A 22 -2.66 -0.35 -31.81
C ALA A 22 -3.56 -1.30 -31.02
N GLN A 23 -4.14 -0.83 -29.91
CA GLN A 23 -5.07 -1.60 -29.07
C GLN A 23 -6.46 -1.75 -29.71
N LYS A 24 -6.96 -0.69 -30.35
CA LYS A 24 -8.19 -0.74 -31.16
C LYS A 24 -8.04 -1.73 -32.30
N LEU A 25 -6.93 -1.68 -33.04
CA LEU A 25 -6.63 -2.63 -34.11
C LEU A 25 -6.53 -4.07 -33.60
N LEU A 26 -5.96 -4.28 -32.41
CA LEU A 26 -5.92 -5.60 -31.78
C LEU A 26 -7.34 -6.11 -31.46
N LEU A 27 -8.23 -5.27 -30.92
CA LEU A 27 -9.63 -5.63 -30.66
C LEU A 27 -10.40 -5.99 -31.94
N GLU A 28 -10.17 -5.25 -33.02
CA GLU A 28 -10.80 -5.51 -34.32
C GLU A 28 -10.33 -6.83 -34.91
N LEU A 29 -9.02 -7.04 -34.99
CA LEU A 29 -8.43 -8.29 -35.50
C LEU A 29 -8.83 -9.49 -34.64
N ALA A 30 -8.97 -9.32 -33.33
CA ALA A 30 -9.39 -10.37 -32.42
C ALA A 30 -10.81 -10.89 -32.69
N LYS A 31 -11.73 -10.05 -33.19
CA LYS A 31 -13.12 -10.41 -33.49
C LYS A 31 -13.30 -11.16 -34.81
N ILE A 32 -12.30 -11.14 -35.70
CA ILE A 32 -12.38 -11.81 -37.01
C ILE A 32 -12.25 -13.32 -36.84
N GLN A 33 -13.25 -14.07 -37.32
CA GLN A 33 -13.35 -15.53 -37.18
C GLN A 33 -12.42 -16.28 -38.15
N TYR A 34 -12.31 -15.83 -39.40
CA TYR A 34 -11.38 -16.35 -40.41
C TYR A 34 -10.41 -15.27 -40.85
N ARG A 35 -9.19 -15.28 -40.27
CA ARG A 35 -8.16 -14.27 -40.55
C ARG A 35 -7.33 -14.67 -41.77
N THR A 36 -6.96 -13.68 -42.57
CA THR A 36 -5.97 -13.87 -43.63
C THR A 36 -4.56 -14.03 -43.04
N PRO A 37 -3.61 -14.62 -43.78
CA PRO A 37 -2.23 -14.75 -43.31
C PRO A 37 -1.57 -13.41 -42.93
N ASP A 38 -1.94 -12.31 -43.61
CA ASP A 38 -1.46 -10.96 -43.28
C ASP A 38 -2.06 -10.44 -41.96
N GLN A 39 -3.36 -10.67 -41.75
CA GLN A 39 -4.05 -10.31 -40.50
C GLN A 39 -3.49 -11.09 -39.30
N GLU A 40 -3.17 -12.38 -39.48
CA GLU A 40 -2.56 -13.20 -38.43
C GLU A 40 -1.15 -12.72 -38.09
N LYS A 41 -0.34 -12.36 -39.10
CA LYS A 41 0.99 -11.74 -38.88
C LYS A 41 0.87 -10.43 -38.10
N LYS A 42 -0.05 -9.53 -38.49
CA LYS A 42 -0.31 -8.27 -37.79
C LYS A 42 -0.75 -8.50 -36.35
N LEU A 43 -1.70 -9.42 -36.11
CA LEU A 43 -2.15 -9.78 -34.78
C LEU A 43 -0.99 -10.30 -33.91
N SER A 44 -0.17 -11.19 -34.46
CA SER A 44 0.99 -11.74 -33.73
C SER A 44 2.00 -10.66 -33.32
N ALA A 45 2.22 -9.64 -34.16
CA ALA A 45 3.10 -8.52 -33.87
C ALA A 45 2.52 -7.63 -32.76
N LEU A 46 1.23 -7.32 -32.82
CA LEU A 46 0.53 -6.55 -31.78
C LEU A 46 0.54 -7.27 -30.43
N ILE A 47 0.30 -8.59 -30.43
CA ILE A 47 0.38 -9.42 -29.22
C ILE A 47 1.79 -9.39 -28.61
N LYS A 48 2.84 -9.48 -29.43
CA LYS A 48 4.23 -9.40 -28.94
C LYS A 48 4.53 -8.03 -28.33
N ALA A 49 4.07 -6.94 -28.96
CA ALA A 49 4.25 -5.59 -28.45
C ALA A 49 3.54 -5.40 -27.09
N GLU A 50 2.29 -5.81 -26.98
CA GLU A 50 1.52 -5.72 -25.72
C GLU A 50 2.13 -6.59 -24.61
N LYS A 51 2.59 -7.80 -24.93
CA LYS A 51 3.32 -8.65 -23.96
C LYS A 51 4.62 -7.99 -23.48
N ALA A 52 5.34 -7.30 -24.36
CA ALA A 52 6.55 -6.56 -23.98
C ALA A 52 6.22 -5.38 -23.07
N ILE A 53 5.14 -4.64 -23.34
CA ILE A 53 4.65 -3.54 -22.49
C ILE A 53 4.23 -4.07 -21.12
N ASP A 54 3.48 -5.17 -21.07
CA ASP A 54 3.06 -5.79 -19.80
C ASP A 54 4.26 -6.22 -18.96
N ARG A 55 5.29 -6.82 -19.59
CA ARG A 55 6.54 -7.16 -18.90
C ARG A 55 7.25 -5.92 -18.38
N ALA A 56 7.39 -4.87 -19.19
CA ALA A 56 8.01 -3.62 -18.77
C ALA A 56 7.26 -2.98 -17.59
N ASN A 57 5.92 -2.98 -17.62
CA ASN A 57 5.09 -2.48 -16.53
C ASN A 57 5.24 -3.31 -15.25
N LYS A 58 5.27 -4.65 -15.36
CA LYS A 58 5.54 -5.54 -14.21
C LYS A 58 6.89 -5.22 -13.57
N GLN A 59 7.94 -5.02 -14.37
CA GLN A 59 9.26 -4.65 -13.85
C GLN A 59 9.26 -3.26 -13.21
N LYS A 60 8.62 -2.25 -13.83
CA LYS A 60 8.45 -0.92 -13.22
C LYS A 60 7.75 -0.99 -11.87
N ILE A 61 6.71 -1.81 -11.74
CA ILE A 61 6.00 -2.02 -10.47
C ILE A 61 6.93 -2.67 -9.45
N ALA A 62 7.69 -3.71 -9.83
CA ALA A 62 8.65 -4.36 -8.95
C ALA A 62 9.72 -3.38 -8.42
N VAL A 63 10.31 -2.58 -9.30
CA VAL A 63 11.27 -1.52 -8.92
C VAL A 63 10.63 -0.50 -7.98
N ARG A 64 9.41 -0.04 -8.27
CA ARG A 64 8.68 0.88 -7.37
C ARG A 64 8.40 0.24 -6.01
N LYS A 65 8.05 -1.04 -5.96
CA LYS A 65 7.86 -1.77 -4.70
C LYS A 65 9.16 -1.84 -3.91
N LEU A 66 10.29 -2.15 -4.55
CA LEU A 66 11.61 -2.16 -3.90
C LEU A 66 11.97 -0.79 -3.33
N LEU A 67 11.82 0.27 -4.13
CA LEU A 67 12.12 1.65 -3.70
C LEU A 67 11.20 2.15 -2.58
N ASN A 68 9.95 1.65 -2.53
CA ASN A 68 8.98 2.06 -1.51
C ASN A 68 8.95 1.12 -0.31
N ALA A 69 9.60 -0.05 -0.34
CA ALA A 69 9.56 -1.03 0.74
C ALA A 69 10.11 -0.44 2.05
N GLU A 70 11.22 0.28 1.98
CA GLU A 70 11.82 0.94 3.16
C GLU A 70 10.91 2.05 3.69
N LYS A 71 10.38 2.89 2.81
CA LYS A 71 9.45 3.97 3.17
C LYS A 71 8.14 3.43 3.75
N GLU A 72 7.65 2.30 3.25
CA GLU A 72 6.44 1.65 3.73
C GLU A 72 6.68 0.99 5.09
N ALA A 73 7.83 0.36 5.29
CA ALA A 73 8.23 -0.19 6.58
C ALA A 73 8.35 0.93 7.64
N GLU A 74 8.97 2.06 7.29
CA GLU A 74 9.07 3.23 8.16
C GLU A 74 7.69 3.81 8.48
N ARG A 75 6.82 3.98 7.48
CA ARG A 75 5.42 4.40 7.69
C ARG A 75 4.67 3.45 8.61
N LYS A 76 4.78 2.14 8.40
CA LYS A 76 4.15 1.12 9.25
C LYS A 76 4.66 1.19 10.68
N LYS A 77 5.98 1.34 10.88
CA LYS A 77 6.57 1.55 12.22
C LYS A 77 6.01 2.80 12.88
N ARG A 78 5.97 3.93 12.16
CA ARG A 78 5.41 5.20 12.67
C ARG A 78 3.92 5.06 13.01
N THR A 79 3.11 4.48 12.14
CA THR A 79 1.68 4.24 12.41
C THR A 79 1.48 3.34 13.61
N ARG A 80 2.25 2.25 13.72
CA ARG A 80 2.18 1.35 14.88
C ARG A 80 2.54 2.08 16.18
N HIS A 81 3.58 2.90 16.15
CA HIS A 81 3.98 3.72 17.30
C HIS A 81 2.87 4.71 17.70
N LEU A 82 2.26 5.41 16.76
CA LEU A 82 1.14 6.33 17.04
C LEU A 82 -0.08 5.61 17.61
N ILE A 83 -0.41 4.43 17.08
CA ILE A 83 -1.51 3.60 17.62
C ILE A 83 -1.18 3.15 19.05
N GLN A 84 0.05 2.74 19.33
CA GLN A 84 0.48 2.37 20.67
C GLN A 84 0.34 3.55 21.64
N LEU A 85 0.77 4.76 21.25
CA LEU A 85 0.57 5.96 22.06
C LEU A 85 -0.92 6.23 22.32
N GLY A 86 -1.77 6.14 21.29
CA GLY A 86 -3.22 6.27 21.45
C GLY A 86 -3.81 5.23 22.42
N ALA A 87 -3.36 3.98 22.34
CA ALA A 87 -3.80 2.91 23.24
C ALA A 87 -3.41 3.18 24.71
N LEU A 88 -2.30 3.89 24.97
CA LEU A 88 -1.93 4.30 26.33
C LEU A 88 -2.96 5.28 26.93
N PHE A 89 -3.50 6.20 26.13
CA PHE A 89 -4.57 7.09 26.58
C PHE A 89 -5.85 6.33 26.91
N GLU A 90 -6.20 5.32 26.11
CA GLU A 90 -7.33 4.43 26.41
C GLU A 90 -7.10 3.65 27.72
N ILE A 91 -5.90 3.08 27.91
CA ILE A 91 -5.52 2.37 29.15
C ILE A 91 -5.65 3.29 30.37
N ALA A 92 -5.25 4.55 30.23
CA ALA A 92 -5.33 5.54 31.30
C ALA A 92 -6.72 6.16 31.48
N ASN A 93 -7.74 5.75 30.70
CA ASN A 93 -9.08 6.35 30.67
C ASN A 93 -9.06 7.87 30.36
N LEU A 94 -8.12 8.28 29.50
CA LEU A 94 -7.91 9.65 29.05
C LEU A 94 -8.39 9.90 27.61
N ASP A 95 -8.88 8.86 26.91
CA ASP A 95 -9.28 8.88 25.50
C ASP A 95 -10.42 9.87 25.16
N LYS A 96 -11.25 10.22 26.15
CA LYS A 96 -12.39 11.15 25.99
C LYS A 96 -12.09 12.59 26.41
N ARG A 97 -10.89 12.88 26.92
CA ARG A 97 -10.49 14.22 27.37
C ARG A 97 -10.17 15.13 26.19
N ASP A 98 -10.22 16.43 26.42
CA ASP A 98 -9.91 17.40 25.37
C ASP A 98 -8.41 17.29 24.99
N PRO A 99 -8.06 17.30 23.68
CA PRO A 99 -6.67 17.20 23.25
C PRO A 99 -5.75 18.27 23.85
N ALA A 100 -6.24 19.48 24.12
CA ALA A 100 -5.44 20.55 24.74
C ALA A 100 -5.15 20.25 26.21
N GLU A 101 -6.09 19.65 26.95
CA GLU A 101 -5.88 19.20 28.33
C GLU A 101 -4.77 18.13 28.39
N LEU A 102 -4.85 17.13 27.49
CA LEU A 102 -3.86 16.06 27.39
C LEU A 102 -2.47 16.59 27.01
N LEU A 103 -2.42 17.49 26.03
CA LEU A 103 -1.17 18.13 25.62
C LEU A 103 -0.57 18.96 26.77
N GLY A 104 -1.40 19.69 27.52
CA GLY A 104 -0.97 20.47 28.68
C GLY A 104 -0.31 19.59 29.76
N VAL A 105 -0.92 18.45 30.09
CA VAL A 105 -0.34 17.48 31.04
C VAL A 105 1.00 16.96 30.52
N LEU A 106 1.08 16.55 29.25
CA LEU A 106 2.31 16.04 28.66
C LEU A 106 3.43 17.09 28.65
N LEU A 107 3.12 18.35 28.31
CA LEU A 107 4.09 19.44 28.34
C LEU A 107 4.62 19.70 29.76
N LYS A 108 3.75 19.65 30.78
CA LYS A 108 4.17 19.77 32.17
C LYS A 108 5.02 18.60 32.64
N THR A 109 4.74 17.38 32.20
CA THR A 109 5.62 16.25 32.49
C THR A 109 6.95 16.32 31.75
N ALA A 110 6.98 16.93 30.55
CA ALA A 110 8.21 17.09 29.77
C ALA A 110 9.16 18.16 30.34
N GLU A 111 8.69 19.03 31.23
CA GLU A 111 9.52 20.00 31.97
C GLU A 111 10.37 19.33 33.08
N ILE A 112 10.07 18.08 33.46
CA ILE A 112 10.77 17.35 34.51
C ILE A 112 12.10 16.82 33.97
N ASP A 113 13.17 16.88 34.79
CA ASP A 113 14.49 16.38 34.41
C ASP A 113 14.39 14.89 33.96
N PRO A 114 14.95 14.51 32.79
CA PRO A 114 14.94 13.14 32.32
C PRO A 114 15.59 12.12 33.28
N ASN A 115 16.47 12.58 34.18
CA ASN A 115 17.13 11.76 35.20
C ASN A 115 16.42 11.80 36.56
N ASP A 116 15.27 12.47 36.67
CA ASP A 116 14.47 12.48 37.90
C ASP A 116 13.96 11.06 38.22
N ALA A 117 14.08 10.66 39.48
CA ALA A 117 13.63 9.35 39.99
C ALA A 117 12.14 9.07 39.71
N LYS A 118 11.32 10.12 39.50
CA LYS A 118 9.91 9.98 39.09
C LYS A 118 9.74 9.15 37.81
N TRP A 119 10.68 9.20 36.87
CA TRP A 119 10.58 8.43 35.63
C TRP A 119 10.65 6.93 35.85
N GLU A 120 11.49 6.45 36.77
CA GLU A 120 11.51 5.02 37.13
C GLU A 120 10.23 4.61 37.87
N ILE A 121 9.73 5.45 38.78
CA ILE A 121 8.46 5.18 39.49
C ILE A 121 7.29 5.05 38.50
N TRP A 122 7.19 5.94 37.51
CA TRP A 122 6.13 5.89 36.50
C TRP A 122 6.27 4.72 35.55
N LYS A 123 7.50 4.35 35.21
CA LYS A 123 7.78 3.18 34.39
C LYS A 123 7.35 1.88 35.10
N ASP A 124 7.64 1.74 36.39
CA ASP A 124 7.21 0.58 37.17
C ASP A 124 5.68 0.49 37.22
N LEU A 125 5.00 1.60 37.56
CA LEU A 125 3.53 1.68 37.57
C LEU A 125 2.91 1.34 36.20
N GLY A 126 3.48 1.88 35.12
CA GLY A 126 3.05 1.60 33.76
C GLY A 126 3.25 0.13 33.38
N GLN A 127 4.38 -0.46 33.77
CA GLN A 127 4.70 -1.86 33.49
C GLN A 127 3.74 -2.82 34.20
N ASP A 128 3.40 -2.53 35.45
CA ASP A 128 2.40 -3.32 36.21
C ASP A 128 1.03 -3.26 35.54
N THR A 129 0.59 -2.07 35.12
CA THR A 129 -0.69 -1.87 34.42
C THR A 129 -0.72 -2.64 33.09
N LEU A 130 0.37 -2.61 32.33
CA LEU A 130 0.50 -3.35 31.07
C LEU A 130 0.49 -4.87 31.27
N ASN A 131 1.09 -5.36 32.36
CA ASN A 131 1.14 -6.79 32.68
C ASN A 131 -0.25 -7.31 33.08
N GLN A 132 -1.03 -6.55 33.85
CA GLN A 132 -2.39 -6.92 34.25
C GLN A 132 -3.34 -7.12 33.07
N ARG A 133 -3.14 -6.39 31.96
CA ARG A 133 -3.99 -6.49 30.75
C ARG A 133 -3.58 -7.63 29.79
N LYS A 134 -2.39 -8.22 29.97
CA LYS A 134 -1.90 -9.34 29.14
C LYS A 134 -2.33 -10.73 29.65
N ASN A 135 -2.73 -10.80 30.92
CA ASN A 135 -3.31 -12.00 31.55
C ASN A 135 -4.83 -12.00 31.39
#